data_AF-A0A6P7GW22-F1
#
_entry.id   AF-A0A6P7GW22-F1
#
_cell.length_a   1.000
_cell.length_b   1.000
_cell.length_c   1.000
_cell.angle_alpha   90.00
_cell.angle_beta   90.00
_cell.angle_gamma   90.00
#
_symmetry.space_group_name_H-M   'P 1'
#
loop_
_entity.id
_entity.type
_entity.pdbx_description
1 polymer ?
#
loop_
_entity_poly.entity_id
_entity_poly.type
_entity_poly.pdbx_seq_one_letter_code
_entity_poly.pdbx_strand_id
1 'polypeptide(L)'
;MNLNQNPRTLLPKFFGLYCYQCNSKNVRLVVMNNLLPSSITMHQKYDLKGSTYKRKASKAERAKRNPTYKDLDFMEHHPEGIFMEADTYNALTKTIHRDCRVLESFKIMDYSLLLAIHNLDQAQKEKMV
;
A
#
# COMPACT_ATOMS: atom_id res chain seq x y z
N MET A 1 15.52 14.64 7.87
CA MET A 1 16.43 13.53 8.27
C MET A 1 16.18 12.25 7.47
N ASN A 2 14.98 11.67 7.38
CA ASN A 2 14.74 10.45 6.56
C ASN A 2 14.81 10.70 5.03
N LEU A 3 14.12 11.73 4.51
CA LEU A 3 14.03 12.01 3.06
C LEU A 3 15.40 12.18 2.37
N ASN A 4 16.38 12.78 3.06
CA ASN A 4 17.72 13.01 2.52
C ASN A 4 18.65 11.79 2.67
N GLN A 5 18.34 10.85 3.57
CA GLN A 5 19.16 9.67 3.88
C GLN A 5 18.62 8.38 3.23
N ASN A 6 17.31 8.34 2.94
CA ASN A 6 16.62 7.22 2.31
C ASN A 6 15.74 7.70 1.15
N PRO A 7 16.33 8.05 -0.01
CA PRO A 7 15.59 8.61 -1.15
C PRO A 7 14.56 7.61 -1.74
N ARG A 8 14.71 6.31 -1.44
CA ARG A 8 13.80 5.24 -1.87
C ARG A 8 12.72 4.90 -0.82
N THR A 9 12.55 5.73 0.21
CA THR A 9 11.53 5.52 1.26
C THR A 9 10.14 5.24 0.66
N LEU A 10 9.42 4.32 1.29
CA LEU A 10 8.06 3.93 0.96
C LEU A 10 7.02 4.73 1.75
N LEU A 11 7.44 5.59 2.68
CA LEU A 11 6.54 6.43 3.45
C LEU A 11 5.76 7.40 2.55
N PRO A 12 4.54 7.81 2.95
CA PRO A 12 3.74 8.76 2.17
C PRO A 12 4.52 10.05 1.86
N LYS A 13 4.44 10.50 0.60
CA LYS A 13 5.05 11.75 0.17
C LYS A 13 4.03 12.87 0.38
N PHE A 14 4.11 13.52 1.53
CA PHE A 14 3.25 14.65 1.87
C PHE A 14 3.68 15.91 1.09
N PHE A 15 2.75 16.49 0.34
CA PHE A 15 2.96 17.70 -0.46
C PHE A 15 2.37 18.95 0.18
N GLY A 16 1.34 18.80 1.02
CA GLY A 16 0.74 19.92 1.73
C GLY A 16 -0.21 19.47 2.83
N LEU A 17 -0.34 20.31 3.85
CA LEU A 17 -1.30 20.18 4.94
C LEU A 17 -2.12 21.46 4.99
N TYR A 18 -3.44 21.33 4.89
CA TYR A 18 -4.39 22.44 4.81
C TYR A 18 -5.48 22.28 5.88
N CYS A 19 -6.04 23.41 6.31
CA CYS A 19 -7.20 23.44 7.20
C CYS A 19 -8.27 24.33 6.58
N TYR A 20 -9.43 23.75 6.26
CA TYR A 20 -10.60 24.49 5.80
C TYR A 20 -11.58 24.62 6.96
N GLN A 21 -11.92 25.86 7.32
CA GLN A 21 -12.83 26.18 8.41
C GLN A 21 -14.15 26.72 7.86
N CYS A 22 -15.26 26.10 8.23
CA CYS A 22 -16.61 26.53 7.83
C CYS A 22 -17.63 26.17 8.92
N ASN A 23 -18.51 27.12 9.28
CA ASN A 23 -19.60 26.94 10.26
C ASN A 23 -19.17 26.17 11.53
N SER A 24 -18.06 26.62 12.13
CA SER A 24 -17.43 26.02 13.33
C SER A 24 -16.86 24.60 13.17
N LYS A 25 -16.76 24.09 11.94
CA LYS A 25 -16.08 22.82 11.63
C LYS A 25 -14.72 23.08 11.02
N ASN A 26 -13.73 22.31 11.47
CA ASN A 26 -12.38 22.30 10.91
C ASN A 26 -12.18 21.00 10.12
N VAL A 27 -11.95 21.11 8.82
CA VAL A 27 -11.59 19.99 7.95
C VAL A 27 -10.09 20.08 7.67
N ARG A 28 -9.32 19.09 8.15
CA ARG A 28 -7.88 19.00 7.90
C ARG A 28 -7.63 18.10 6.69
N LEU A 29 -6.94 18.62 5.68
CA LEU A 29 -6.63 17.91 4.46
C LEU A 29 -5.13 17.73 4.33
N VAL A 30 -4.71 16.53 3.95
CA VAL A 30 -3.33 16.24 3.60
C VAL A 30 -3.31 15.86 2.13
N VAL A 31 -2.49 16.57 1.35
CA VAL A 31 -2.22 16.23 -0.04
C VAL A 31 -0.97 15.37 -0.07
N MET A 32 -1.07 14.19 -0.70
CA MET A 32 0.03 13.24 -0.82
C MET A 32 -0.03 12.51 -2.17
N ASN A 33 1.02 11.76 -2.50
CA ASN A 33 1.05 10.97 -3.72
C ASN A 33 -0.02 9.87 -3.73
N ASN A 34 -0.63 9.63 -4.89
CA ASN A 34 -1.37 8.40 -5.12
C ASN A 34 -0.39 7.27 -5.51
N LEU A 35 -0.31 6.22 -4.70
CA LEU A 35 0.57 5.07 -4.98
C LEU A 35 0.07 4.24 -6.17
N LEU A 36 -1.24 4.18 -6.39
CA LEU A 36 -1.87 3.34 -7.41
C LEU A 36 -2.49 4.23 -8.50
N PRO A 37 -1.72 4.62 -9.53
CA PRO A 37 -2.22 5.50 -10.58
C PRO A 37 -3.32 4.81 -11.38
N SER A 38 -4.34 5.58 -11.79
CA SER A 38 -5.48 5.07 -12.56
C SER A 38 -5.12 4.62 -13.98
N SER A 39 -3.94 5.00 -14.48
CA SER A 39 -3.43 4.61 -15.80
C SER A 39 -3.02 3.13 -15.88
N ILE A 40 -2.86 2.45 -14.75
CA ILE A 40 -2.46 1.04 -14.69
C ILE A 40 -3.54 0.25 -13.95
N THR A 41 -4.07 -0.79 -14.60
CA THR A 41 -5.05 -1.69 -13.97
C THR A 41 -4.41 -2.51 -12.86
N MET A 42 -4.83 -2.30 -11.62
CA MET A 42 -4.41 -3.14 -10.50
C MET A 42 -5.36 -4.33 -10.39
N HIS A 43 -4.89 -5.51 -10.76
CA HIS A 43 -5.70 -6.73 -10.76
C HIS A 43 -5.89 -7.29 -9.36
N GLN A 44 -4.91 -7.06 -8.48
CA GLN A 44 -5.03 -7.40 -7.07
C GLN A 44 -4.49 -6.25 -6.21
N LYS A 45 -5.10 -6.05 -5.04
CA LYS A 45 -4.73 -4.99 -4.09
C LYS A 45 -4.87 -5.52 -2.67
N TYR A 46 -3.88 -5.25 -1.84
CA TYR A 46 -3.77 -5.73 -0.48
C TYR A 46 -3.39 -4.61 0.49
N ASP A 47 -4.08 -4.55 1.62
CA ASP A 47 -3.65 -3.82 2.82
C ASP A 47 -3.00 -4.86 3.75
N LEU A 48 -1.70 -4.79 3.98
CA LEU A 48 -0.96 -5.77 4.77
C LEU A 48 -0.40 -5.13 6.04
N LYS A 49 -0.62 -5.75 7.21
CA LYS A 49 -0.12 -5.27 8.51
C LYS A 49 0.79 -6.27 9.21
N GLY A 50 0.82 -7.53 8.79
CA GLY A 50 1.53 -8.62 9.46
C GLY A 50 0.76 -9.24 10.64
N SER A 51 -0.46 -8.78 10.91
CA SER A 51 -1.34 -9.39 11.92
C SER A 51 -2.41 -10.27 11.27
N THR A 52 -3.11 -11.09 12.07
CA THR A 52 -4.11 -12.06 11.57
C THR A 52 -5.54 -11.76 12.03
N TYR A 53 -5.71 -11.17 13.21
CA TYR A 53 -7.04 -10.91 13.76
C TYR A 53 -7.82 -9.86 12.94
N LYS A 54 -8.99 -10.24 12.41
CA LYS A 54 -9.83 -9.40 11.51
C LYS A 54 -9.10 -8.91 10.26
N ARG A 55 -8.10 -9.67 9.80
CA ARG A 55 -7.31 -9.39 8.60
C ARG A 55 -7.75 -10.21 7.39
N LYS A 56 -9.07 -10.32 7.21
CA LYS A 56 -9.73 -10.86 6.01
C LYS A 56 -10.69 -9.83 5.42
N ALA A 57 -10.78 -9.73 4.10
CA ALA A 57 -11.69 -8.81 3.42
C ALA A 57 -13.14 -9.18 3.73
N SER A 58 -13.98 -8.15 3.97
CA SER A 58 -15.40 -8.36 4.23
C SER A 58 -16.13 -8.83 2.97
N LYS A 59 -17.32 -9.43 3.13
CA LYS A 59 -18.17 -9.80 2.00
C LYS A 59 -18.48 -8.59 1.10
N ALA A 60 -18.74 -7.44 1.71
CA ALA A 60 -19.00 -6.19 0.98
C ALA A 60 -17.77 -5.69 0.20
N GLU A 61 -16.56 -5.80 0.77
CA GLU A 61 -15.34 -5.42 0.06
C GLU A 61 -15.06 -6.36 -1.12
N ARG A 62 -15.22 -7.66 -0.91
CA ARG A 62 -15.03 -8.70 -1.94
C ARG A 62 -16.03 -8.59 -3.11
N ALA A 63 -17.19 -7.98 -2.89
CA ALA A 63 -18.19 -7.74 -3.92
C ALA A 63 -17.88 -6.52 -4.82
N LYS A 64 -16.89 -5.69 -4.47
CA LYS A 64 -16.47 -4.56 -5.30
C LYS A 64 -15.76 -5.07 -6.55
N ARG A 65 -15.80 -4.27 -7.63
CA ARG A 65 -15.04 -4.55 -8.86
C ARG A 65 -13.53 -4.71 -8.60
N ASN A 66 -12.96 -3.84 -7.76
CA ASN A 66 -11.54 -3.83 -7.42
C ASN A 66 -11.39 -3.93 -5.88
N PRO A 67 -11.52 -5.14 -5.32
CA PRO A 67 -11.51 -5.36 -3.87
C PRO A 67 -10.13 -5.05 -3.26
N THR A 68 -10.13 -4.67 -1.99
CA THR A 68 -8.92 -4.53 -1.15
C THR A 68 -8.84 -5.70 -0.20
N TYR A 69 -7.96 -6.64 -0.51
CA TYR A 69 -7.69 -7.82 0.30
C TYR A 69 -6.81 -7.48 1.51
N LYS A 70 -6.71 -8.39 2.47
CA LYS A 70 -5.90 -8.27 3.68
C LYS A 70 -4.97 -9.47 3.85
N ASP A 71 -4.28 -9.56 4.98
CA ASP A 71 -3.22 -10.55 5.25
C ASP A 71 -3.68 -12.00 5.08
N LEU A 72 -4.84 -12.38 5.61
CA LEU A 72 -5.35 -13.76 5.48
C LEU A 72 -5.76 -14.08 4.04
N ASP A 73 -6.30 -13.11 3.31
CA ASP A 73 -6.60 -13.29 1.89
C ASP A 73 -5.29 -13.45 1.09
N PHE A 74 -4.25 -12.68 1.43
CA PHE A 74 -2.95 -12.76 0.77
C PHE A 74 -2.30 -14.13 0.96
N MET A 75 -2.33 -14.68 2.19
CA MET A 75 -1.82 -16.02 2.48
C MET A 75 -2.60 -17.12 1.73
N GLU A 76 -3.92 -16.94 1.54
CA GLU A 76 -4.75 -17.87 0.76
C GLU A 76 -4.47 -17.77 -0.75
N HIS A 77 -4.28 -16.55 -1.27
CA HIS A 77 -4.08 -16.31 -2.71
C HIS A 77 -2.65 -16.61 -3.17
N HIS A 78 -1.66 -16.39 -2.30
CA HIS A 78 -0.22 -16.50 -2.58
C HIS A 78 0.48 -17.34 -1.50
N PRO A 79 0.19 -18.65 -1.38
CA PRO A 79 0.78 -19.51 -0.35
C PRO A 79 2.31 -19.57 -0.45
N GLU A 80 2.85 -19.50 -1.66
CA GLU A 80 4.30 -19.47 -1.94
C GLU A 80 4.88 -18.03 -1.94
N GLY A 81 4.06 -17.02 -1.64
CA GLY A 81 4.44 -15.61 -1.67
C GLY A 81 4.61 -15.03 -3.07
N ILE A 82 5.31 -13.88 -3.14
CA ILE A 82 5.61 -13.18 -4.39
C ILE A 82 7.09 -13.39 -4.71
N PHE A 83 7.35 -14.00 -5.86
CA PHE A 83 8.69 -14.15 -6.39
C PHE A 83 9.26 -12.80 -6.84
N MET A 84 10.48 -12.53 -6.42
CA MET A 84 11.24 -11.33 -6.79
C MET A 84 12.68 -11.71 -7.05
N GLU A 85 13.34 -11.00 -7.97
CA GLU A 85 14.78 -11.11 -8.15
C GLU A 85 15.51 -10.73 -6.87
N ALA A 86 16.63 -11.38 -6.60
CA ALA A 86 17.37 -11.25 -5.34
C ALA A 86 17.74 -9.78 -5.03
N ASP A 87 18.20 -9.03 -6.02
CA ASP A 87 18.60 -7.63 -5.85
C ASP A 87 17.41 -6.72 -5.51
N THR A 88 16.28 -6.93 -6.19
CA THR A 88 15.03 -6.19 -5.94
C THR A 88 14.49 -6.50 -4.54
N TYR A 89 14.48 -7.78 -4.16
CA TYR A 89 14.09 -8.21 -2.82
C TYR A 89 14.96 -7.57 -1.73
N ASN A 90 16.28 -7.61 -1.91
CA ASN A 90 17.23 -7.04 -0.95
C ASN A 90 17.06 -5.52 -0.81
N ALA A 91 16.87 -4.82 -1.93
CA ALA A 91 16.63 -3.38 -1.93
C ALA A 91 15.30 -3.02 -1.23
N LEU A 92 14.23 -3.76 -1.50
CA LEU A 92 12.92 -3.56 -0.88
C LEU A 92 12.97 -3.80 0.63
N THR A 93 13.49 -4.96 1.05
CA THR A 93 13.59 -5.34 2.46
C THR A 93 14.42 -4.36 3.27
N LYS A 94 15.56 -3.91 2.72
CA LYS A 94 16.41 -2.88 3.34
C LYS A 94 15.69 -1.55 3.52
N THR A 95 14.87 -1.16 2.54
CA THR A 95 14.08 0.08 2.60
C THR A 95 12.97 -0.03 3.65
N ILE A 96 12.21 -1.13 3.65
CA ILE A 96 11.16 -1.41 4.63
C ILE A 96 11.73 -1.38 6.05
N HIS A 97 12.87 -2.04 6.29
CA HIS A 97 13.51 -2.04 7.62
C HIS A 97 13.87 -0.63 8.10
N ARG A 98 14.38 0.22 7.21
CA ARG A 98 14.71 1.61 7.55
C ARG A 98 13.46 2.42 7.86
N ASP A 99 12.41 2.29 7.05
CA ASP A 99 11.16 3.02 7.27
C ASP A 99 10.43 2.56 8.54
N CYS A 100 10.44 1.26 8.85
CA CYS A 100 9.91 0.75 10.12
C CYS A 100 10.64 1.32 11.33
N ARG A 101 11.98 1.43 11.30
CA ARG A 101 12.75 2.08 12.38
C ARG A 101 12.37 3.55 12.54
N VAL A 102 12.10 4.25 11.45
CA VAL A 102 11.63 5.64 11.49
C VAL A 102 10.26 5.70 12.17
N LEU A 103 9.30 4.89 11.74
CA LEU A 103 7.95 4.86 12.33
C LEU A 103 7.99 4.50 13.82
N GLU A 104 8.79 3.50 14.20
CA GLU A 104 9.02 3.09 15.58
C GLU A 104 9.62 4.23 16.43
N SER A 105 10.61 4.97 15.90
CA SER A 105 11.21 6.10 16.62
C SER A 105 10.21 7.22 16.92
N PHE A 106 9.17 7.37 16.08
CA PHE A 106 8.06 8.28 16.29
C PHE A 106 6.89 7.67 17.06
N LYS A 107 7.02 6.41 17.52
CA LYS A 107 5.96 5.63 18.18
C LYS A 107 4.67 5.53 17.35
N ILE A 108 4.82 5.51 16.03
CA ILE A 108 3.71 5.35 15.09
C ILE A 108 3.48 3.86 14.88
N MET A 109 2.23 3.44 14.94
CA MET A 109 1.79 2.06 14.73
C MET A 109 0.51 2.03 13.88
N ASP A 110 -0.03 0.84 13.66
CA ASP A 110 -1.25 0.61 12.87
C ASP A 110 -1.20 1.07 11.40
N TYR A 111 0.00 1.27 10.85
CA TYR A 111 0.21 1.45 9.42
C TYR A 111 0.12 0.12 8.67
N SER A 112 -0.16 0.18 7.37
CA SER A 112 -0.17 -0.97 6.47
C SER A 112 0.75 -0.73 5.27
N LEU A 113 1.28 -1.81 4.72
CA LEU A 113 1.88 -1.82 3.39
C LEU A 113 0.75 -2.00 2.38
N LEU A 114 0.48 -0.97 1.58
CA LEU A 114 -0.41 -1.07 0.44
C LEU A 114 0.35 -1.72 -0.72
N LEU A 115 -0.02 -2.95 -1.04
CA LEU A 115 0.54 -3.72 -2.14
C LEU A 115 -0.49 -3.82 -3.27
N ALA A 116 -0.04 -3.66 -4.51
CA ALA A 116 -0.88 -3.94 -5.67
C ALA A 116 -0.09 -4.74 -6.72
N ILE A 117 -0.81 -5.63 -7.41
CA ILE A 117 -0.25 -6.53 -8.41
C ILE A 117 -0.90 -6.24 -9.76
N HIS A 118 -0.03 -5.94 -10.73
CA HIS A 118 -0.40 -5.83 -12.13
C HIS A 118 0.09 -7.09 -12.87
N ASN A 119 -0.83 -7.91 -13.36
CA ASN A 119 -0.54 -9.08 -14.19
C ASN A 119 -0.53 -8.65 -15.67
N LEU A 120 0.62 -8.81 -16.33
CA LEU A 120 0.82 -8.39 -17.71
C LEU A 120 0.00 -9.24 -18.70
N ASP A 121 -0.07 -10.55 -18.47
CA ASP A 121 -0.79 -11.49 -19.35
C ASP A 121 -2.30 -11.21 -19.31
N GLN A 122 -2.84 -10.96 -18.13
CA GLN A 122 -4.24 -10.58 -17.95
C GLN A 122 -4.53 -9.24 -18.62
N ALA A 123 -3.70 -8.23 -18.39
CA ALA A 123 -3.87 -6.92 -19.01
C ALA A 123 -3.80 -6.98 -20.55
N GLN A 124 -2.97 -7.87 -21.10
CA GLN A 124 -2.88 -8.07 -22.54
C GLN A 124 -4.16 -8.72 -23.10
N LYS A 125 -4.70 -9.73 -22.41
CA LYS A 125 -5.97 -10.37 -22.81
C LYS A 125 -7.14 -9.40 -22.76
N GLU A 126 -7.22 -8.57 -21.72
CA GLU A 126 -8.27 -7.55 -21.57
C GLU A 126 -8.24 -6.47 -22.66
N LYS A 127 -7.09 -6.23 -23.30
CA LYS A 127 -6.96 -5.31 -24.44
C LYS A 127 -7.39 -5.89 -25.78
N MET A 128 -7.48 -7.21 -25.88
CA MET A 128 -7.86 -7.92 -27.12
C MET A 128 -9.37 -8.17 -27.22
N VAL A 129 -10.12 -7.84 -26.17
CA VAL A 129 -11.59 -7.91 -26.07
C VAL A 129 -12.18 -6.52 -26.24
#